data_AF-X1IM94-F1
#
_entry.id   AF-X1IM94-F1
#
_cell.length_a   1.000
_cell.length_b   1.000
_cell.length_c   1.000
_cell.angle_alpha   90.00
_cell.angle_beta   90.00
_cell.angle_gamma   90.00
#
_symmetry.space_group_name_H-M   'P 1'
#
loop_
_entity.id
_entity.type
_entity.pdbx_description
1 polymer ?
#
loop_
_entity_poly.entity_id
_entity_poly.type
_entity_poly.pdbx_seq_one_letter_code
_entity_poly.pdbx_strand_id
1 'polypeptide(L)'
;MAELAEQTVLDFYTYPPVGGDDWRYTFETAQVRVLEIQMLSQATLLDMANAENFAQAADLLAASEYALPPAPASSKQGFAEMENILRLRRTAVRELFA
;
A
#
# COMPACT_ATOMS: atom_id res chain seq x y z
N MET A 1 44.60 -39.81 -19.83
CA MET A 1 44.50 -38.42 -19.38
C MET A 1 43.11 -38.26 -18.78
N ALA A 2 42.99 -38.45 -17.46
CA ALA A 2 41.70 -38.42 -16.78
C ALA A 2 41.38 -36.99 -16.35
N GLU A 3 40.27 -36.44 -16.84
CA GLU A 3 39.68 -35.21 -16.33
C GLU A 3 39.34 -35.41 -14.84
N LEU A 4 40.09 -34.73 -13.97
CA LEU A 4 39.71 -34.55 -12.58
C LEU A 4 38.55 -33.55 -12.56
N ALA A 5 37.33 -34.05 -12.48
CA ALA A 5 36.17 -33.22 -12.16
C ALA A 5 36.46 -32.47 -10.86
N GLU A 6 36.49 -31.14 -10.91
CA GLU A 6 36.59 -30.28 -9.73
C GLU A 6 35.46 -30.65 -8.76
N GLN A 7 35.82 -31.29 -7.66
CA GLN A 7 34.88 -31.51 -6.57
C GLN A 7 34.49 -30.15 -6.03
N THR A 8 33.21 -29.78 -6.18
CA THR A 8 32.64 -28.61 -5.53
C THR A 8 32.81 -28.78 -4.02
N VAL A 9 33.80 -28.08 -3.46
CA VAL A 9 33.99 -27.97 -2.01
C VAL A 9 32.78 -27.22 -1.47
N LEU A 10 31.79 -27.97 -0.96
CA LEU A 10 30.65 -27.41 -0.25
C LEU A 10 31.14 -27.01 1.15
N ASP A 11 31.42 -25.73 1.34
CA ASP A 11 31.69 -25.18 2.66
C ASP A 11 30.36 -25.08 3.43
N PHE A 12 30.13 -26.09 4.30
CA PHE A 12 28.92 -26.16 5.13
C PHE A 12 28.91 -25.15 6.29
N TYR A 13 30.01 -24.40 6.51
CA TYR A 13 30.15 -23.43 7.59
C TYR A 13 29.98 -21.98 7.12
N THR A 14 29.91 -21.74 5.80
CA THR A 14 29.51 -20.44 5.27
C THR A 14 28.06 -20.48 4.81
N TYR A 15 27.29 -19.47 5.24
CA TYR A 15 26.02 -19.19 4.60
C TYR A 15 26.28 -18.78 3.14
N PRO A 16 25.51 -19.29 2.17
CA PRO A 16 25.58 -18.79 0.81
C PRO A 16 25.31 -17.27 0.80
N PRO A 17 26.03 -16.49 -0.03
CA PRO A 17 25.78 -15.07 -0.13
C PRO A 17 24.32 -14.83 -0.54
N VAL A 18 23.64 -13.91 0.15
CA VAL A 18 22.19 -13.67 0.02
C VAL A 18 21.81 -12.99 -1.32
N GLY A 19 22.78 -12.79 -2.21
CA GLY A 19 22.63 -11.97 -3.42
C GLY A 19 22.98 -10.50 -3.17
N GLY A 20 22.95 -9.70 -4.24
CA GLY A 20 23.07 -8.25 -4.14
C GLY A 20 21.74 -7.59 -3.77
N ASP A 21 21.77 -6.28 -3.53
CA ASP A 21 20.56 -5.52 -3.19
C ASP A 21 19.52 -5.57 -4.32
N ASP A 22 18.30 -5.98 -3.98
CA ASP A 22 17.15 -5.88 -4.87
C ASP A 22 16.52 -4.49 -4.76
N TRP A 23 17.02 -3.56 -5.57
CA TRP A 23 16.52 -2.19 -5.62
C TRP A 23 15.05 -2.08 -6.01
N ARG A 24 14.49 -3.05 -6.75
CA ARG A 24 13.06 -3.07 -7.08
C ARG A 24 12.26 -3.32 -5.82
N TYR A 25 12.62 -4.36 -5.08
CA TYR A 25 12.00 -4.67 -3.80
C TYR A 25 12.17 -3.53 -2.78
N THR A 26 13.36 -2.93 -2.69
CA THR A 26 13.62 -1.79 -1.79
C THR A 26 12.73 -0.59 -2.12
N PHE A 27 12.57 -0.25 -3.40
CA PHE A 27 11.74 0.86 -3.83
C PHE A 27 10.27 0.63 -3.49
N GLU A 28 9.72 -0.54 -3.81
CA GLU A 28 8.32 -0.88 -3.48
C GLU A 28 8.09 -0.90 -1.96
N THR A 29 9.06 -1.40 -1.19
CA THR A 29 9.01 -1.37 0.28
C THR A 29 8.98 0.06 0.82
N ALA A 30 9.76 0.97 0.24
CA ALA A 30 9.74 2.38 0.62
C ALA A 30 8.38 3.04 0.30
N GLN A 31 7.78 2.71 -0.85
CA GLN A 31 6.44 3.19 -1.21
C GLN A 31 5.38 2.74 -0.21
N VAL A 32 5.39 1.46 0.19
CA VAL A 32 4.47 0.95 1.23
C VAL A 32 4.61 1.73 2.53
N ARG A 33 5.85 2.04 2.95
CA ARG A 33 6.09 2.79 4.18
C ARG A 33 5.52 4.21 4.13
N VAL A 34 5.58 4.87 2.98
CA VAL A 34 4.96 6.19 2.78
C VAL A 34 3.43 6.07 2.82
N LEU A 35 2.87 5.07 2.15
CA LEU A 35 1.42 4.83 2.13
C LEU A 35 0.86 4.49 3.52
N GLU A 36 1.63 3.82 4.38
CA GLU A 36 1.27 3.56 5.77
C GLU A 36 1.06 4.87 6.57
N ILE A 37 1.93 5.87 6.36
CA ILE A 37 1.82 7.18 7.03
C ILE A 37 0.55 7.93 6.58
N GLN A 38 0.08 7.65 5.37
CA GLN A 38 -1.12 8.25 4.79
C GLN A 38 -2.42 7.54 5.20
N MET A 39 -2.35 6.46 5.98
CA MET A 39 -3.53 5.77 6.48
C MET A 39 -4.32 6.66 7.45
N LEU A 40 -5.64 6.52 7.42
CA LEU A 40 -6.52 7.23 8.35
C LEU A 40 -6.18 6.82 9.78
N SER A 41 -5.98 7.82 10.64
CA SER A 41 -5.72 7.58 12.05
C SER A 41 -6.95 7.00 12.74
N GLN A 42 -6.73 6.31 13.87
CA GLN A 42 -7.83 5.84 14.71
C GLN A 42 -8.75 6.98 15.15
N ALA A 43 -8.18 8.16 15.47
CA ALA A 43 -8.95 9.34 15.86
C ALA A 43 -9.89 9.78 14.73
N THR A 44 -9.38 9.86 13.49
CA THR A 44 -10.18 10.22 12.32
C THR A 44 -11.33 9.23 12.10
N LEU A 45 -11.08 7.92 12.28
CA LEU A 45 -12.14 6.91 12.17
C LEU A 45 -13.21 7.03 13.26
N LEU A 46 -12.81 7.42 14.48
CA LEU A 46 -13.75 7.70 15.57
C LEU A 46 -14.58 8.95 15.28
N ASP A 47 -13.97 10.01 14.75
CA ASP A 47 -14.68 11.23 14.36
C ASP A 47 -15.71 10.93 13.27
N MET A 48 -15.35 10.10 12.28
CA MET A 48 -16.28 9.64 11.24
C MET A 48 -17.42 8.78 11.79
N ALA A 49 -17.15 7.91 12.76
CA ALA A 49 -18.18 7.08 13.40
C ALA A 49 -19.20 7.90 14.20
N ASN A 50 -18.79 9.07 14.69
CA ASN A 50 -19.64 10.00 15.45
C ASN A 50 -20.34 11.05 14.56
N ALA A 51 -20.11 11.05 13.25
CA ALA A 51 -20.75 11.98 12.33
C ALA A 51 -22.28 11.79 12.30
N GLU A 52 -23.04 12.88 12.19
CA GLU A 52 -24.51 12.83 12.22
C GLU A 52 -25.10 12.21 10.95
N ASN A 53 -24.34 12.30 9.85
CA ASN A 53 -24.72 11.75 8.56
C ASN A 53 -23.48 11.40 7.73
N PHE A 54 -23.71 10.61 6.70
CA PHE A 54 -22.66 10.11 5.84
C PHE A 54 -21.90 11.21 5.09
N ALA A 55 -22.58 12.32 4.73
CA ALA A 55 -21.93 13.41 4.02
C ALA A 55 -20.86 14.09 4.90
N GLN A 56 -21.17 14.33 6.17
CA GLN A 56 -20.18 14.85 7.14
C GLN A 56 -19.01 13.89 7.33
N ALA A 57 -19.26 12.58 7.39
CA ALA A 57 -18.18 11.58 7.46
C ALA A 57 -17.30 11.62 6.20
N ALA A 58 -17.90 11.75 5.01
CA ALA A 58 -17.17 11.86 3.75
C ALA A 58 -16.35 13.16 3.67
N ASP A 59 -16.86 14.27 4.21
CA ASP A 59 -16.14 15.54 4.27
C ASP A 59 -14.86 15.45 5.12
N LEU A 60 -14.83 14.59 6.15
CA LEU A 60 -13.61 14.33 6.93
C LEU A 60 -12.50 13.67 6.10
N LEU A 61 -12.82 12.98 5.00
CA LEU A 61 -11.81 12.47 4.07
C LEU A 61 -11.13 13.58 3.27
N ALA A 62 -11.78 14.73 3.09
CA ALA A 62 -11.23 15.84 2.30
C ALA A 62 -9.95 16.42 2.91
N ALA A 63 -9.77 16.29 4.23
CA ALA A 63 -8.56 16.70 4.94
C ALA A 63 -7.44 15.64 4.89
N SER A 64 -7.68 14.49 4.25
CA SER A 64 -6.74 13.38 4.16
C SER A 64 -6.27 13.17 2.72
N GLU A 65 -5.32 12.26 2.53
CA GLU A 65 -4.88 11.84 1.20
C GLU A 65 -6.03 11.23 0.38
N TYR A 66 -7.13 10.80 1.01
CA TYR A 66 -8.33 10.28 0.36
C TYR A 66 -9.29 11.38 -0.11
N ALA A 67 -8.82 12.63 -0.26
CA ALA A 67 -9.64 13.74 -0.72
C ALA A 67 -10.38 13.40 -2.02
N LEU A 68 -11.69 13.63 -1.99
CA LEU A 68 -12.59 13.35 -3.10
C LEU A 68 -12.78 14.62 -3.94
N PRO A 69 -13.04 14.48 -5.25
CA PRO A 69 -13.48 15.62 -6.06
C PRO A 69 -14.78 16.20 -5.47
N PRO A 70 -15.03 17.52 -5.66
CA PRO A 70 -16.17 18.23 -5.07
C PRO A 70 -17.49 17.81 -5.71
N ALA A 71 -17.92 16.57 -5.48
CA ALA A 71 -19.24 16.06 -5.78
C ALA A 71 -20.07 16.06 -4.48
N PRO A 72 -21.36 16.38 -4.52
CA PRO A 72 -22.19 16.35 -3.33
C PRO A 72 -22.25 14.91 -2.79
N ALA A 73 -21.62 14.67 -1.64
CA ALA A 73 -21.60 13.40 -0.94
C ALA A 73 -23.02 12.91 -0.54
N SER A 74 -24.01 13.79 -0.59
CA SER A 74 -25.43 13.50 -0.37
C SER A 74 -26.14 12.86 -1.57
N SER A 75 -25.49 12.81 -2.74
CA SER A 75 -26.05 12.17 -3.94
C SER A 75 -25.64 10.69 -4.01
N LYS A 76 -26.54 9.81 -4.50
CA LYS A 76 -26.22 8.40 -4.77
C LYS A 76 -25.00 8.24 -5.69
N GLN A 77 -24.83 9.19 -6.61
CA GLN A 77 -23.75 9.22 -7.58
C GLN A 77 -22.41 9.57 -6.91
N GLY A 78 -22.40 10.56 -6.00
CA GLY A 78 -21.23 10.89 -5.19
C GLY A 78 -20.76 9.74 -4.28
N PHE A 79 -21.70 8.97 -3.71
CA PHE A 79 -21.34 7.76 -2.95
C PHE A 79 -20.63 6.71 -3.81
N ALA A 80 -21.19 6.38 -4.98
CA ALA A 80 -20.62 5.38 -5.87
C ALA A 80 -19.24 5.82 -6.40
N GLU A 81 -19.07 7.10 -6.71
CA GLU A 81 -17.78 7.67 -7.12
C GLU A 81 -16.75 7.57 -5.99
N MET A 82 -17.14 7.91 -4.76
CA MET A 82 -16.27 7.77 -3.60
C MET A 82 -15.83 6.32 -3.40
N GLU A 83 -16.76 5.37 -3.40
CA GLU A 83 -16.43 3.95 -3.25
C GLU A 83 -15.47 3.48 -4.34
N ASN A 84 -15.68 3.92 -5.58
CA ASN A 84 -14.80 3.59 -6.69
C ASN A 84 -13.38 4.15 -6.48
N ILE A 85 -13.24 5.40 -6.04
CA ILE A 85 -11.93 6.02 -5.77
C ILE A 85 -11.19 5.25 -4.66
N LEU A 86 -11.88 4.91 -3.57
CA LEU A 86 -11.29 4.13 -2.48
C LEU A 86 -10.86 2.72 -2.93
N ARG A 87 -11.68 2.06 -3.77
CA ARG A 87 -11.35 0.77 -4.35
C ARG A 87 -10.15 0.85 -5.28
N LEU A 88 -10.09 1.86 -6.16
CA LEU A 88 -8.98 2.07 -7.09
C LEU A 88 -7.66 2.25 -6.33
N ARG A 89 -7.65 3.08 -5.29
CA ARG A 89 -6.45 3.25 -4.44
C ARG A 89 -6.02 1.94 -3.81
N ARG A 90 -6.97 1.18 -3.24
CA ARG A 90 -6.68 -0.14 -2.65
C ARG A 90 -6.09 -1.10 -3.69
N THR A 91 -6.61 -1.10 -4.91
CA THR A 91 -6.10 -1.97 -5.99
C THR A 91 -4.69 -1.56 -6.39
N ALA A 92 -4.43 -0.27 -6.61
CA ALA A 92 -3.10 0.22 -6.98
C ALA A 92 -2.00 -0.17 -5.97
N VAL A 93 -2.31 -0.09 -4.66
CA VAL A 93 -1.35 -0.52 -3.61
C VAL A 93 -1.08 -2.02 -3.66
N ARG A 94 -2.08 -2.84 -4.01
CA ARG A 94 -1.93 -4.30 -4.12
C ARG A 94 -1.15 -4.72 -5.37
N GLU A 95 -1.07 -3.86 -6.37
CA GLU A 95 -0.34 -4.11 -7.62
C GLU A 95 1.15 -3.74 -7.53
N LEU A 96 1.61 -3.06 -6.46
CA LEU A 96 3.01 -2.65 -6.28
C LEU A 96 4.02 -3.81 -6.35
N PHE A 97 3.62 -5.03 -5.98
CA PHE A 97 4.49 -6.23 -5.99
C PHE A 97 4.03 -7.32 -6.97
N ALA A 98 3.13 -7.00 -7.90
CA ALA A 98 2.55 -7.97 -8.84
C ALA A 98 3.39 -8.10 -10.13
#